data_AF-A0A2J8W439-F1
#
_entry.id   AF-A0A2J8W439-F1
#
_cell.length_a   1.000
_cell.length_b   1.000
_cell.length_c   1.000
_cell.angle_alpha   90.00
_cell.angle_beta   90.00
_cell.angle_gamma   90.00
#
_symmetry.space_group_name_H-M   'P 1'
#
loop_
_entity.id
_entity.type
_entity.pdbx_description
1 polymer ?
#
loop_
_entity_poly.entity_id
_entity_poly.type
_entity_poly.pdbx_seq_one_letter_code
_entity_poly.pdbx_strand_id
1 'polypeptide(L)'
;MRKMLAAVSRVLSGASQKPFAGSPPTPRHLTGGRKLSSRYEVTLESAQASRVLVASRNFANDATFEIKKCDLHRLEEGPPVTTVLTREDGLKYYRMMQTVRRMELKADQLYKQKIIRGFCHL
;
A
#
# COMPACT_ATOMS: atom_id res chain seq x y z
N MET A 1 0.54 -3.53 -0.43
CA MET A 1 -0.34 -2.33 -0.58
C MET A 1 0.41 -1.01 -0.87
N ARG A 2 1.37 -0.54 -0.05
CA ARG A 2 2.05 0.78 -0.29
C ARG A 2 2.54 1.01 -1.73
N LYS A 3 3.21 0.02 -2.35
CA LYS A 3 3.66 0.08 -3.76
C LYS A 3 2.51 0.26 -4.76
N MET A 4 1.35 -0.33 -4.50
CA MET A 4 0.20 -0.30 -5.40
C MET A 4 -0.63 0.98 -5.23
N LEU A 5 -0.73 1.50 -3.99
CA LEU A 5 -1.18 2.88 -3.76
C LEU A 5 -0.28 3.89 -4.50
N ALA A 6 1.05 3.67 -4.53
CA ALA A 6 1.99 4.49 -5.30
C ALA A 6 1.94 4.26 -6.84
N ALA A 7 1.28 3.20 -7.31
CA ALA A 7 0.99 2.98 -8.73
C ALA A 7 -0.30 3.69 -9.14
N VAL A 8 -1.38 3.46 -8.38
CA VAL A 8 -2.67 4.18 -8.56
C VAL A 8 -2.48 5.68 -8.39
N SER A 9 -1.72 6.12 -7.38
CA SER A 9 -1.37 7.54 -7.21
C SER A 9 -0.60 8.09 -8.43
N ARG A 10 0.24 7.30 -9.10
CA ARG A 10 0.95 7.74 -10.33
C ARG A 10 0.00 7.90 -11.53
N VAL A 11 -0.92 6.97 -11.75
CA VAL A 11 -2.01 7.14 -12.74
C VAL A 11 -2.84 8.39 -12.40
N LEU A 12 -3.13 8.60 -11.11
CA LEU A 12 -3.80 9.79 -10.58
C LEU A 12 -2.89 11.03 -10.42
N SER A 13 -1.67 11.03 -10.96
CA SER A 13 -0.76 12.18 -10.91
C SER A 13 -0.16 12.55 -12.27
N GLY A 14 -0.33 11.73 -13.32
CA GLY A 14 0.24 11.97 -14.66
C GLY A 14 1.78 12.01 -14.70
N ALA A 15 2.45 11.53 -13.65
CA ALA A 15 3.90 11.70 -13.49
C ALA A 15 4.68 10.64 -14.27
N SER A 16 5.38 11.08 -15.32
CA SER A 16 6.32 10.25 -16.08
C SER A 16 7.51 9.79 -15.22
N GLN A 17 8.15 8.71 -15.65
CA GLN A 17 9.02 7.88 -14.82
C GLN A 17 10.34 8.56 -14.42
N LYS A 18 10.81 8.26 -13.20
CA LYS A 18 12.24 8.08 -12.92
C LYS A 18 12.47 6.59 -12.64
N PRO A 19 13.51 5.96 -13.21
CA PRO A 19 13.80 4.54 -12.98
C PRO A 19 14.15 4.28 -11.51
N PHE A 20 13.74 3.13 -10.99
CA PHE A 20 14.12 2.68 -9.65
C PHE A 20 15.57 2.18 -9.66
N ALA A 21 16.52 3.11 -9.49
CA ALA A 21 17.90 2.74 -9.16
C ALA A 21 17.92 1.89 -7.88
N GLY A 22 18.76 0.85 -7.87
CA GLY A 22 18.84 -0.12 -6.77
C GLY A 22 19.15 0.52 -5.42
N SER A 23 18.49 0.04 -4.37
CA SER A 23 18.73 0.50 -3.00
C SER A 23 20.10 0.05 -2.47
N PRO A 24 20.96 0.94 -1.95
CA PRO A 24 22.20 0.55 -1.28
C PRO A 24 21.91 -0.13 0.08
N PRO A 25 22.85 -0.92 0.62
CA PRO A 25 22.64 -1.71 1.82
C PRO A 25 22.60 -0.87 3.11
N THR A 26 21.75 -1.28 4.06
CA THR A 26 21.60 -0.65 5.38
C THR A 26 22.75 -1.00 6.33
N PRO A 27 23.38 -0.01 7.01
CA PRO A 27 24.23 -0.28 8.18
C PRO A 27 23.40 -0.71 9.39
N ARG A 28 23.92 -1.64 10.19
CA ARG A 28 23.47 -1.95 11.56
C ARG A 28 24.56 -1.46 12.53
N HIS A 29 24.23 -0.76 13.63
CA HIS A 29 24.42 -1.23 15.03
C HIS A 29 23.94 -0.23 16.11
N LEU A 30 23.98 -0.68 17.38
CA LEU A 30 23.56 -0.11 18.68
C LEU A 30 24.05 1.35 18.96
N THR A 31 23.51 2.18 19.88
CA THR A 31 22.90 2.01 21.23
C THR A 31 21.79 3.08 21.50
N GLY A 32 21.09 3.20 22.65
CA GLY A 32 20.87 2.27 23.76
C GLY A 32 20.85 2.82 25.22
N GLY A 33 19.81 3.53 25.70
CA GLY A 33 19.58 3.70 27.16
C GLY A 33 18.74 4.89 27.71
N ARG A 34 17.83 4.56 28.66
CA ARG A 34 17.26 5.34 29.80
C ARG A 34 15.94 6.16 29.67
N LYS A 35 15.22 6.09 30.81
CA LYS A 35 13.90 6.59 31.28
C LYS A 35 13.67 8.11 31.06
N LEU A 36 12.46 8.70 31.13
CA LEU A 36 11.52 8.68 32.28
C LEU A 36 10.06 9.08 31.93
N SER A 37 9.16 8.89 32.90
CA SER A 37 7.70 9.14 32.86
C SER A 37 7.32 10.63 32.86
N SER A 38 6.23 10.98 32.14
CA SER A 38 5.19 11.86 32.71
C SER A 38 3.83 11.64 32.06
N ARG A 39 2.76 11.90 32.82
CA ARG A 39 1.36 11.94 32.33
C ARG A 39 1.13 13.19 31.49
N TYR A 40 0.24 13.10 30.51
CA TYR A 40 -0.49 14.24 29.96
C TYR A 40 -1.91 13.78 29.68
N GLU A 41 -2.87 14.56 30.17
CA GLU A 41 -4.30 14.31 30.04
C GLU A 41 -4.75 14.63 28.60
N VAL A 42 -5.67 13.84 28.06
CA VAL A 42 -6.23 14.09 26.72
C VAL A 42 -7.57 14.78 26.88
N THR A 43 -7.58 16.09 26.66
CA THR A 43 -8.81 16.87 26.51
C THR A 43 -9.54 16.46 25.23
N LEU A 44 -10.86 16.30 25.33
CA LEU A 44 -11.73 15.91 24.22
C LEU A 44 -12.12 17.14 23.39
N GLU A 45 -11.27 17.52 22.44
CA GLU A 45 -11.60 18.51 21.41
C GLU A 45 -12.51 17.89 20.34
N SER A 46 -13.64 18.55 20.04
CA SER A 46 -14.62 18.08 19.08
C SER A 46 -14.17 18.35 17.63
N ALA A 47 -13.80 17.29 16.91
CA ALA A 47 -13.32 17.40 15.54
C ALA A 47 -14.41 17.90 14.57
N GLN A 48 -14.36 19.18 14.20
CA GLN A 48 -15.19 19.74 13.13
C GLN A 48 -14.81 19.11 11.79
N ALA A 49 -15.79 18.53 11.09
CA ALA A 49 -15.57 17.85 9.83
C ALA A 49 -15.27 18.85 8.69
N SER A 50 -13.98 19.05 8.38
CA SER A 50 -13.55 19.90 7.28
C SER A 50 -14.07 19.39 5.94
N ARG A 51 -14.93 20.18 5.28
CA ARG A 51 -15.49 19.86 3.96
C ARG A 51 -14.44 20.17 2.88
N VAL A 52 -13.63 19.18 2.54
CA VAL A 52 -12.60 19.29 1.50
C VAL A 52 -13.26 19.56 0.14
N LEU A 53 -12.96 20.73 -0.45
CA LEU A 53 -13.29 21.04 -1.83
C LEU A 53 -12.43 20.18 -2.77
N VAL A 54 -13.04 19.16 -3.39
CA VAL A 54 -12.35 18.33 -4.38
C VAL A 54 -12.29 19.09 -5.71
N ALA A 55 -11.18 19.79 -5.94
CA ALA A 55 -10.88 20.35 -7.26
C ALA A 55 -10.80 19.22 -8.30
N SER A 56 -11.50 19.38 -9.43
CA SER A 56 -11.44 18.43 -10.54
C SER A 56 -10.04 18.44 -11.14
N ARG A 57 -9.27 17.39 -10.90
CA ARG A 57 -7.96 17.16 -11.52
C ARG A 57 -8.16 16.19 -12.68
N ASN A 58 -7.68 16.55 -13.86
CA ASN A 58 -7.60 15.61 -14.98
C ASN A 58 -6.52 14.57 -14.66
N PHE A 59 -6.94 13.32 -14.50
CA PHE A 59 -6.07 12.18 -14.25
C PHE A 59 -5.72 11.48 -15.56
N ALA A 60 -4.58 10.79 -15.60
CA ALA A 60 -4.26 9.94 -16.75
C ALA A 60 -5.23 8.75 -16.82
N ASN A 61 -5.54 8.30 -18.04
CA ASN A 61 -6.38 7.13 -18.27
C ASN A 61 -5.60 5.82 -18.03
N ASP A 62 -4.28 5.85 -18.16
CA ASP A 62 -3.37 4.72 -18.03
C ASP A 62 -1.96 5.19 -17.62
N ALA A 63 -1.10 4.24 -17.25
CA ALA A 63 0.34 4.46 -17.16
C ALA A 63 1.13 3.15 -17.36
N THR A 64 2.34 3.24 -17.91
CA THR A 64 3.25 2.11 -18.07
C THR A 64 4.11 1.88 -16.83
N PHE A 65 4.23 0.63 -16.41
CA PHE A 65 4.99 0.18 -15.25
C PHE A 65 6.00 -0.91 -15.63
N GLU A 66 7.21 -0.82 -15.08
CA GLU A 66 8.20 -1.89 -15.08
C GLU A 66 7.86 -2.93 -13.99
N ILE A 67 7.97 -4.21 -14.32
CA ILE A 67 7.74 -5.34 -13.40
C ILE A 67 8.97 -6.24 -13.31
N LYS A 68 9.16 -6.92 -12.16
CA LYS A 68 10.32 -7.80 -11.94
C LYS A 68 10.31 -8.92 -12.98
N LYS A 69 11.40 -9.07 -13.74
CA LYS A 69 11.62 -10.24 -14.60
C LYS A 69 11.46 -11.53 -13.81
N CYS A 70 10.73 -12.48 -14.38
CA CYS A 70 10.56 -13.82 -13.83
C CYS A 70 11.84 -14.64 -14.01
N ASP A 71 12.13 -15.49 -13.03
CA ASP A 71 13.19 -16.48 -13.12
C ASP A 71 12.70 -17.63 -14.03
N LEU A 72 13.47 -17.99 -15.07
CA LEU A 72 13.07 -18.94 -16.11
C LEU A 72 13.80 -20.29 -15.95
N HIS A 73 13.13 -21.39 -16.27
CA HIS A 73 13.73 -22.72 -16.32
C HIS A 73 13.42 -23.40 -17.65
N ARG A 74 14.45 -23.59 -18.49
CA ARG A 74 14.34 -24.21 -19.83
C ARG A 74 13.33 -23.51 -20.76
N LEU A 75 13.24 -22.19 -20.66
CA LEU A 75 12.43 -21.33 -21.53
C LEU A 75 13.32 -20.20 -22.05
N GLU A 76 13.30 -19.98 -23.35
CA GLU A 76 14.06 -18.91 -24.01
C GLU A 76 13.47 -17.52 -23.70
N GLU A 77 12.14 -17.42 -23.69
CA GLU A 77 11.40 -16.18 -23.45
C GLU A 77 10.50 -16.29 -22.20
N GLY A 78 10.24 -15.14 -21.58
CA GLY A 78 9.40 -15.02 -20.39
C GLY A 78 8.37 -13.90 -20.53
N PRO A 79 7.54 -13.67 -19.51
CA PRO A 79 6.58 -12.57 -19.50
C PRO A 79 7.26 -11.21 -19.74
N PRO A 80 6.58 -10.26 -20.41
CA PRO A 80 7.13 -8.93 -20.67
C PRO A 80 7.47 -8.22 -19.35
N VAL A 81 8.59 -7.50 -19.32
CA VAL A 81 9.04 -6.74 -18.14
C VAL A 81 8.36 -5.39 -17.98
N THR A 82 7.45 -5.04 -18.90
CA THR A 82 6.65 -3.81 -18.86
C THR A 82 5.17 -4.14 -19.06
N THR A 83 4.29 -3.37 -18.43
CA THR A 83 2.84 -3.49 -18.58
C THR A 83 2.17 -2.13 -18.47
N VAL A 84 1.06 -1.93 -19.21
CA VAL A 84 0.19 -0.75 -19.09
C VAL A 84 -0.91 -1.08 -18.10
N LEU A 85 -1.18 -0.18 -17.16
CA LEU A 85 -2.29 -0.29 -16.20
C LEU A 85 -3.26 0.88 -16.40
N THR A 86 -4.50 0.55 -16.75
CA THR A 86 -5.58 1.55 -16.85
C THR A 86 -5.98 2.07 -15.47
N ARG A 87 -6.58 3.26 -15.43
CA ARG A 87 -7.13 3.88 -14.23
C ARG A 87 -8.26 3.05 -13.63
N GLU A 88 -9.11 2.47 -14.47
CA GLU A 88 -10.26 1.66 -14.04
C GLU A 88 -9.80 0.36 -13.38
N ASP A 89 -8.90 -0.37 -14.02
CA ASP A 89 -8.31 -1.59 -13.46
C ASP A 89 -7.49 -1.28 -12.20
N GLY A 90 -6.71 -0.20 -12.21
CA GLY A 90 -5.97 0.26 -11.03
C GLY A 90 -6.88 0.53 -9.82
N LEU A 91 -8.02 1.20 -10.03
CA LEU A 91 -9.00 1.44 -8.96
C LEU A 91 -9.72 0.15 -8.53
N LYS A 92 -10.05 -0.74 -9.48
CA LYS A 92 -10.68 -2.05 -9.22
C LYS A 92 -9.78 -2.94 -8.36
N TYR A 93 -8.53 -3.15 -8.80
CA TYR A 93 -7.55 -3.97 -8.07
C TYR A 93 -7.22 -3.38 -6.70
N TYR A 94 -7.11 -2.05 -6.59
CA TYR A 94 -6.89 -1.37 -5.31
C TYR A 94 -8.04 -1.61 -4.34
N ARG A 95 -9.30 -1.44 -4.81
CA ARG A 95 -10.50 -1.72 -4.02
C ARG A 95 -10.51 -3.18 -3.56
N MET A 96 -10.29 -4.15 -4.45
CA MET A 96 -10.27 -5.58 -4.12
C MET A 96 -9.24 -5.91 -3.04
N MET A 97 -7.97 -5.53 -3.23
CA MET A 97 -6.92 -5.80 -2.23
C MET A 97 -7.16 -5.08 -0.91
N GLN A 98 -7.68 -3.84 -0.94
CA GLN A 98 -7.98 -3.08 0.27
C GLN A 98 -9.16 -3.69 1.03
N THR A 99 -10.18 -4.22 0.33
CA THR A 99 -11.29 -4.99 0.92
C THR A 99 -10.77 -6.25 1.61
N VAL A 100 -10.00 -7.10 0.91
CA VAL A 100 -9.41 -8.32 1.51
C VAL A 100 -8.57 -7.95 2.74
N ARG A 101 -7.69 -6.96 2.65
CA ARG A 101 -6.89 -6.54 3.81
C ARG A 101 -7.73 -6.05 5.00
N ARG A 102 -8.88 -5.41 4.77
CA ARG A 102 -9.80 -5.01 5.86
C ARG A 102 -10.60 -6.18 6.41
N MET A 103 -10.94 -7.15 5.56
CA MET A 103 -11.57 -8.42 5.94
C MET A 103 -10.64 -9.20 6.87
N GLU A 104 -9.38 -9.45 6.49
CA GLU A 104 -8.42 -10.18 7.35
C GLU A 104 -8.19 -9.48 8.70
N LEU A 105 -8.05 -8.15 8.69
CA LEU A 105 -7.91 -7.36 9.92
C LEU A 105 -9.15 -7.45 10.81
N LYS A 106 -10.35 -7.61 10.25
CA LYS A 106 -11.57 -7.78 11.04
C LYS A 106 -11.72 -9.22 11.52
N ALA A 107 -11.32 -10.22 10.72
CA ALA A 107 -11.26 -11.62 11.13
C ALA A 107 -10.29 -11.82 12.32
N ASP A 108 -9.09 -11.22 12.29
CA ASP A 108 -8.15 -11.20 13.42
C ASP A 108 -8.78 -10.62 14.71
N GLN A 109 -9.48 -9.48 14.61
CA GLN A 109 -10.20 -8.89 15.75
C GLN A 109 -11.27 -9.82 16.29
N LEU A 110 -12.12 -10.39 15.42
CA LEU A 110 -13.22 -11.27 15.82
C LEU A 110 -12.72 -12.61 16.39
N TYR A 111 -11.57 -13.10 15.93
CA TYR A 111 -10.89 -14.28 16.48
C TYR A 111 -10.33 -14.01 17.88
N LYS A 112 -9.70 -12.85 18.10
CA LYS A 112 -9.25 -12.40 19.43
C LYS A 112 -10.43 -12.20 20.41
N GLN A 113 -11.56 -11.71 19.91
CA GLN A 113 -12.83 -11.60 20.64
C GLN A 113 -13.55 -12.95 20.84
N LYS A 114 -12.98 -14.08 20.39
CA LYS A 114 -13.55 -15.44 20.47
C LYS A 114 -14.89 -15.65 19.76
N ILE A 115 -15.27 -14.72 18.88
CA ILE A 115 -16.46 -14.82 18.03
C ILE A 115 -16.20 -15.83 16.92
N ILE A 116 -15.01 -15.80 16.31
CA ILE A 116 -14.52 -16.86 15.41
C ILE A 116 -13.76 -17.88 16.27
N ARG A 117 -13.98 -19.17 16.02
CA ARG A 117 -13.40 -20.32 16.76
C ARG A 117 -12.82 -21.34 15.78
N GLY A 118 -11.91 -22.21 16.25
CA GLY A 118 -11.23 -23.19 15.41
C GLY A 118 -10.04 -22.59 14.67
N PHE A 119 -9.80 -23.01 13.42
CA PHE A 119 -8.72 -22.48 12.60
C PHE A 119 -9.12 -21.18 11.90
N CYS A 120 -8.15 -20.26 11.74
CA CYS A 120 -8.33 -18.99 11.05
C CYS A 120 -7.00 -18.66 10.32
N HIS A 121 -6.99 -18.82 8.99
CA HIS A 121 -5.82 -18.54 8.14
C HIS A 121 -6.07 -17.21 7.42
N LEU A 122 -5.12 -16.28 7.52
CA LEU A 122 -5.19 -14.89 7.07
C LEU A 122 -3.98 -14.53 6.18
#